data_AF-A0A3M1C1Q8-F1
#
_entry.id   AF-A0A3M1C1Q8-F1
#
_cell.length_a   1.000
_cell.length_b   1.000
_cell.length_c   1.000
_cell.angle_alpha   90.00
_cell.angle_beta   90.00
_cell.angle_gamma   90.00
#
_symmetry.space_group_name_H-M   'P 1'
#
loop_
_entity.id
_entity.type
_entity.pdbx_description
1 polymer ?
#
loop_
_entity_poly.entity_id
_entity_poly.type
_entity_poly.pdbx_seq_one_letter_code
_entity_poly.pdbx_strand_id
1 'polypeptide(L)'
;MQKGFNSDISINGLLYHVQTEDWGFQNPYIVTHVFQSGAVIKRIKSSYEELLPKEALKDPQKIQLAMKTQHEVILNLIQKEKP
;
A
#
# COMPACT_ATOMS: atom_id res chain seq x y z
N MET A 1 15.26 2.62 -9.39
CA MET A 1 14.23 1.59 -9.13
C MET A 1 13.59 1.92 -7.79
N GLN A 2 12.41 2.57 -7.77
CA GLN A 2 11.69 2.78 -6.51
C GLN A 2 11.19 1.41 -6.06
N LYS A 3 11.75 0.93 -4.94
CA LYS A 3 11.35 -0.34 -4.32
C LYS A 3 9.99 -0.08 -3.65
N GLY A 4 9.01 -0.94 -3.92
CA GLY A 4 7.74 -0.93 -3.19
C GLY A 4 7.96 -1.12 -1.68
N PHE A 5 6.91 -0.92 -0.88
CA PHE A 5 6.96 -1.14 0.56
C PHE A 5 6.49 -2.54 0.89
N ASN A 6 7.26 -3.28 1.69
CA ASN A 6 6.92 -4.62 2.14
C ASN A 6 7.04 -4.68 3.67
N SER A 7 6.09 -5.34 4.33
CA SER A 7 6.13 -5.58 5.78
C SER A 7 5.43 -6.88 6.11
N ASP A 8 6.01 -7.64 7.04
CA ASP A 8 5.40 -8.80 7.66
C ASP A 8 4.86 -8.40 9.04
N ILE A 9 3.63 -8.81 9.34
CA ILE A 9 2.99 -8.54 10.64
C ILE A 9 2.26 -9.76 11.17
N SER A 10 2.46 -10.04 12.46
CA SER A 10 1.77 -11.13 13.16
C SER A 10 0.72 -10.57 14.10
N ILE A 11 -0.51 -11.07 13.99
CA ILE A 11 -1.64 -10.71 14.85
C ILE A 11 -2.34 -11.98 15.30
N ASN A 12 -2.42 -12.20 16.61
CA ASN A 12 -3.06 -13.38 17.21
C ASN A 12 -2.57 -14.72 16.62
N GLY A 13 -1.28 -14.79 16.25
CA GLY A 13 -0.66 -15.98 15.65
C GLY A 13 -0.88 -16.13 14.13
N LEU A 14 -1.62 -15.22 13.49
CA LEU A 14 -1.76 -15.16 12.03
C LEU A 14 -0.71 -14.21 11.45
N LEU A 15 0.06 -14.70 10.47
CA LEU A 15 1.04 -13.91 9.72
C LEU A 15 0.40 -13.31 8.48
N TYR A 16 0.55 -12.00 8.33
CA TYR A 16 0.16 -11.24 7.15
C TYR A 16 1.40 -10.64 6.49
N HIS A 17 1.42 -10.65 5.16
CA HIS A 17 2.39 -9.93 4.37
C HIS A 17 1.69 -8.78 3.65
N VAL A 18 2.20 -7.56 3.80
CA VAL A 18 1.65 -6.36 3.18
C VAL A 18 2.66 -5.84 2.18
N GLN A 19 2.24 -5.68 0.92
CA GLN A 19 3.05 -5.17 -0.18
C GLN A 19 2.34 -3.98 -0.81
N THR A 20 3.02 -2.85 -0.95
CA THR A 20 2.52 -1.66 -1.65
C THR A 20 3.41 -1.30 -2.84
N GLU A 21 2.78 -1.15 -4.00
CA GLU A 21 3.42 -0.93 -5.30
C GLU A 21 2.90 0.34 -5.96
N ASP A 22 3.75 0.89 -6.83
CA ASP A 22 3.37 1.89 -7.81
C ASP A 22 3.25 1.23 -9.18
N TRP A 23 2.10 1.39 -9.84
CA TRP A 23 1.84 0.86 -11.18
C TRP A 23 2.18 1.86 -12.31
N GLY A 24 2.68 3.04 -11.96
CA GLY A 24 3.29 4.02 -12.86
C GLY A 24 2.30 4.86 -13.67
N PHE A 25 2.81 5.83 -14.42
CA PHE A 25 1.98 6.86 -15.08
C PHE A 25 1.01 6.35 -16.16
N GLN A 26 1.25 5.18 -16.75
CA GLN A 26 0.30 4.56 -17.70
C GLN A 26 -0.90 3.91 -16.99
N ASN A 27 -0.75 3.63 -15.69
CA ASN A 27 -1.77 3.01 -14.86
C ASN A 27 -1.63 3.60 -13.43
N PRO A 28 -1.97 4.90 -13.24
CA PRO A 28 -1.52 5.74 -12.13
C PRO A 28 -2.21 5.39 -10.82
N TYR A 29 -1.83 4.24 -10.27
CA TYR A 29 -2.38 3.67 -9.06
C TYR A 29 -1.28 3.24 -8.11
N ILE A 30 -1.54 3.49 -6.83
CA ILE A 30 -0.83 2.89 -5.72
C ILE A 30 -1.67 1.71 -5.23
N VAL A 31 -1.07 0.52 -5.27
CA VAL A 31 -1.77 -0.74 -5.00
C VAL A 31 -1.15 -1.43 -3.80
N THR A 32 -1.96 -1.75 -2.80
CA THR A 32 -1.57 -2.57 -1.67
C THR A 32 -2.21 -3.95 -1.75
N HIS A 33 -1.42 -5.00 -1.69
CA HIS A 33 -1.88 -6.37 -1.48
C HIS A 33 -1.60 -6.78 -0.03
N VAL A 34 -2.60 -7.39 0.59
CA VAL A 34 -2.46 -8.07 1.87
C VAL A 34 -2.58 -9.56 1.61
N PHE A 35 -1.55 -10.30 1.98
CA PHE A 35 -1.50 -11.74 1.86
C PHE A 35 -1.65 -12.40 3.22
N GLN A 36 -2.27 -13.57 3.23
CA GLN A 36 -2.27 -14.51 4.34
C GLN A 36 -2.04 -15.90 3.76
N SER A 37 -1.06 -16.63 4.28
CA SER A 37 -0.68 -17.97 3.78
C SER A 37 -0.44 -18.03 2.27
N GLY A 38 0.13 -16.97 1.69
CA GLY A 38 0.45 -16.86 0.26
C GLY A 38 -0.72 -16.45 -0.65
N ALA A 39 -1.95 -16.35 -0.14
CA ALA A 39 -3.11 -15.88 -0.90
C ALA A 39 -3.37 -14.40 -0.63
N VAL A 40 -3.74 -13.63 -1.67
CA VAL A 40 -4.22 -12.25 -1.49
C VAL A 40 -5.60 -12.28 -0.85
N ILE A 41 -5.72 -11.78 0.37
CA ILE A 41 -6.99 -11.69 1.10
C ILE A 41 -7.62 -10.31 0.96
N LYS A 42 -6.83 -9.28 0.66
CA LYS A 42 -7.31 -7.91 0.44
C LYS A 42 -6.45 -7.19 -0.58
N ARG A 43 -7.10 -6.42 -1.43
CA ARG A 43 -6.46 -5.51 -2.38
C ARG A 43 -7.03 -4.11 -2.19
N ILE A 44 -6.16 -3.15 -2.01
CA ILE A 44 -6.51 -1.72 -1.96
C ILE A 44 -5.85 -1.07 -3.17
N LYS A 45 -6.63 -0.33 -3.95
CA LYS A 45 -6.18 0.33 -5.17
C LYS A 45 -6.67 1.77 -5.10
N SER A 46 -5.74 2.71 -5.03
CA SER A 46 -6.02 4.15 -4.96
C SER A 46 -5.34 4.84 -6.12
N SER A 47 -6.05 5.71 -6.83
CA SER A 47 -5.44 6.46 -7.93
C SER A 47 -4.53 7.56 -7.41
N TYR A 48 -3.58 8.02 -8.23
CA TYR A 48 -2.78 9.19 -7.86
C TYR A 48 -3.66 10.42 -7.60
N GLU A 49 -4.74 10.59 -8.37
CA GLU A 49 -5.67 11.73 -8.23
C GLU A 49 -6.43 11.75 -6.90
N GLU A 50 -6.70 10.56 -6.33
CA GLU A 50 -7.29 10.44 -5.00
C GLU A 50 -6.30 10.76 -3.88
N LEU A 51 -5.02 10.48 -4.09
CA LEU A 51 -3.99 10.55 -3.05
C LEU A 51 -3.18 11.85 -3.06
N LEU A 52 -3.14 12.56 -4.19
CA LEU A 52 -2.23 13.68 -4.43
C LEU A 52 -2.94 14.88 -5.07
N PRO A 53 -2.52 16.12 -4.76
CA PRO A 53 -2.99 17.30 -5.48
C PRO A 53 -2.48 17.31 -6.93
N LYS A 54 -3.17 18.05 -7.81
CA LYS A 54 -2.92 18.02 -9.27
C LYS A 54 -1.48 18.34 -9.66
N GLU A 55 -0.86 19.29 -8.96
CA GLU A 55 0.53 19.71 -9.15
C GLU A 55 1.55 18.64 -8.75
N ALA A 56 1.16 17.66 -7.94
CA ALA A 56 2.03 16.59 -7.42
C ALA A 56 1.88 15.26 -8.16
N LEU A 57 0.91 15.12 -9.09
CA LEU A 57 0.60 13.86 -9.77
C LEU A 57 1.76 13.26 -10.57
N LYS A 58 2.75 14.08 -10.93
CA LYS A 58 3.94 13.68 -11.70
C LYS A 58 5.24 13.73 -10.89
N ASP A 59 5.17 14.04 -9.60
CA ASP A 59 6.34 14.13 -8.73
C ASP A 59 6.63 12.75 -8.10
N PRO A 60 7.73 12.08 -8.48
CA PRO A 60 8.07 10.76 -7.95
C PRO A 60 8.29 10.72 -6.43
N GLN A 61 8.70 11.84 -5.82
CA GLN A 61 8.89 11.92 -4.37
C GLN A 61 7.54 11.94 -3.66
N LYS A 62 6.56 12.65 -4.24
CA LYS A 62 5.19 12.70 -3.72
C LYS A 62 4.48 11.36 -3.88
N ILE A 63 4.68 10.68 -5.02
CA ILE A 63 4.17 9.32 -5.24
C ILE A 63 4.75 8.35 -4.21
N GLN A 64 6.07 8.36 -3.98
CA GLN A 64 6.70 7.50 -2.95
C GLN A 64 6.17 7.79 -1.54
N LEU A 65 5.94 9.06 -1.21
CA LEU A 65 5.37 9.43 0.08
C LEU A 65 3.93 8.93 0.21
N ALA A 66 3.10 9.09 -0.82
CA ALA A 66 1.74 8.55 -0.84
C ALA A 66 1.73 7.01 -0.71
N MET A 67 2.65 6.32 -1.38
CA MET A 67 2.83 4.87 -1.23
C MET A 67 3.15 4.50 0.23
N LYS A 68 4.07 5.23 0.87
CA LYS A 68 4.45 5.00 2.27
C LYS A 68 3.26 5.22 3.19
N THR A 69 2.54 6.32 3.01
CA THR A 69 1.36 6.67 3.80
C THR A 69 0.27 5.62 3.67
N GLN A 70 -0.07 5.19 2.45
CA GLN A 70 -1.04 4.11 2.25
C GLN A 70 -0.59 2.83 2.94
N HIS A 71 0.69 2.45 2.81
CA HIS A 71 1.24 1.27 3.45
C HIS A 71 1.10 1.30 4.98
N GLU A 72 1.50 2.40 5.62
CA GLU A 72 1.39 2.59 7.07
C GLU A 72 -0.07 2.59 7.54
N VAL A 73 -0.98 3.21 6.78
CA VAL A 73 -2.41 3.18 7.07
C VAL A 73 -2.95 1.75 7.05
N ILE A 74 -2.60 0.95 6.04
CA ILE A 74 -3.05 -0.44 5.93
C ILE A 74 -2.48 -1.29 7.09
N LEU A 75 -1.21 -1.13 7.42
CA LEU A 75 -0.61 -1.82 8.58
C LEU A 75 -1.35 -1.48 9.88
N ASN A 76 -1.67 -0.21 10.10
CA ASN A 76 -2.42 0.24 11.27
C ASN A 76 -3.85 -0.30 11.31
N LEU A 77 -4.51 -0.41 10.15
CA LEU A 77 -5.86 -0.99 10.07
C LEU A 77 -5.84 -2.48 10.42
N ILE A 78 -4.90 -3.24 9.87
CA ILE A 78 -4.72 -4.66 10.18
C ILE A 78 -4.47 -4.85 11.68
N GLN A 79 -3.63 -4.01 12.29
CA GLN A 79 -3.37 -4.04 13.75
C GLN A 79 -4.58 -3.72 14.63
N LYS A 80 -5.50 -2.88 14.14
CA LYS A 80 -6.67 -2.43 14.90
C LYS A 80 -7.88 -3.34 14.74
N GLU A 81 -7.89 -4.21 13.74
CA GLU A 81 -8.85 -5.32 13.65
C GLU A 81 -8.55 -6.32 14.79
N LYS A 82 -8.94 -5.95 16.02
CA LYS A 82 -9.11 -6.91 17.10
C LYS A 82 -10.35 -7.75 16.77
N PRO A 83 -10.28 -9.09 16.87
CA PRO A 83 -11.49 -9.91 16.82
C PRO A 83 -12.45 -9.55 17.95
#